data_AF-A0A1I7W0M4-F1
#
_entry.id   AF-A0A1I7W0M4-F1
#
_cell.length_a   1.000
_cell.length_b   1.000
_cell.length_c   1.000
_cell.angle_alpha   90.00
_cell.angle_beta   90.00
_cell.angle_gamma   90.00
#
_symmetry.space_group_name_H-M   'P 1'
#
loop_
_entity.id
_entity.type
_entity.pdbx_description
1 polymer ?
#
loop_
_entity_poly.entity_id
_entity_poly.type
_entity_poly.pdbx_seq_one_letter_code
_entity_poly.pdbx_strand_id
1 'polypeptide(L)'
;MRIKCRFCNVTVQTRKEYLKHLDMDKKYSFTCPECGKTFYSPKRFQHHEDVHQPKSQCEICNSSFSYTTTLQQHKRLKHGIT
;
A
#
# COMPACT_ATOMS: atom_id res chain seq x y z
N MET A 1 6.92 -4.85 31.19
CA MET A 1 5.64 -5.23 30.57
C MET A 1 5.79 -5.06 29.07
N ARG A 2 5.59 -6.11 28.24
CA ARG A 2 5.76 -5.97 26.78
C ARG A 2 4.42 -5.55 26.16
N ILE A 3 4.39 -4.39 25.50
CA ILE A 3 3.19 -3.84 24.87
C ILE A 3 3.37 -3.96 23.36
N LYS A 4 2.54 -4.78 22.72
CA LYS A 4 2.54 -4.93 21.26
C LYS A 4 1.63 -3.87 20.64
N CYS A 5 2.14 -3.14 19.66
CA CYS A 5 1.30 -2.21 18.91
C CYS A 5 0.30 -2.98 18.04
N ARG A 6 -0.95 -2.49 17.97
CA ARG A 6 -1.99 -3.07 17.11
C ARG A 6 -1.93 -2.57 15.68
N PHE A 7 -1.14 -1.53 15.44
CA PHE A 7 -1.04 -0.82 14.18
C PHE A 7 0.24 -1.19 13.41
N CYS A 8 1.28 -1.60 14.13
CA CYS A 8 2.54 -2.08 13.57
C CYS A 8 3.06 -3.26 14.41
N ASN A 9 4.05 -4.02 13.90
CA ASN A 9 4.54 -5.20 14.60
C ASN A 9 5.59 -4.90 15.69
N VAL A 10 5.69 -3.64 16.13
CA VAL A 10 6.65 -3.20 17.15
C VAL A 10 6.13 -3.58 18.54
N THR A 11 7.06 -4.02 19.40
CA THR A 11 6.79 -4.31 20.81
C THR A 11 7.69 -3.44 21.67
N VAL A 12 7.10 -2.72 22.63
CA VAL A 12 7.82 -1.80 23.54
C VAL A 12 7.75 -2.28 24.98
N GLN A 13 8.63 -1.77 25.86
CA GLN A 13 8.82 -2.30 27.22
C GLN A 13 8.10 -1.52 28.32
N THR A 14 7.70 -0.27 28.03
CA THR A 14 6.99 0.59 28.99
C THR A 14 5.83 1.35 28.36
N ARG A 15 4.89 1.80 29.20
CA ARG A 15 3.76 2.63 28.78
C ARG A 15 4.21 3.98 28.22
N LYS A 16 5.24 4.60 28.79
CA LYS A 16 5.75 5.91 28.35
C LYS A 16 6.34 5.84 26.94
N GLU A 17 7.09 4.78 26.63
CA GLU A 17 7.58 4.51 25.28
C GLU A 17 6.44 4.21 24.31
N TYR A 18 5.41 3.48 24.74
CA TYR A 18 4.23 3.22 23.90
C TYR A 18 3.48 4.50 23.53
N LEU A 19 3.30 5.44 24.45
CA LEU A 19 2.65 6.73 24.16
C LEU A 19 3.45 7.57 23.16
N LYS A 20 4.78 7.61 23.30
CA LYS A 20 5.67 8.27 22.32
C LYS A 20 5.62 7.60 20.96
N HIS A 21 5.57 6.26 20.94
CA HIS A 21 5.42 5.47 19.72
C HIS A 21 4.12 5.82 18.99
N LEU A 22 2.98 5.88 19.69
CA LEU A 22 1.69 6.25 19.09
C LEU A 22 1.66 7.68 18.52
N ASP A 23 2.31 8.64 19.19
CA ASP A 23 2.43 10.02 18.69
C ASP A 23 3.25 10.08 17.40
N MET A 24 4.38 9.35 17.37
CA MET A 24 5.20 9.20 16.18
C MET A 24 4.45 8.48 15.05
N ASP A 25 3.77 7.36 15.33
CA ASP A 25 2.97 6.65 14.32
C ASP A 25 1.88 7.54 13.72
N LYS A 26 1.21 8.37 14.53
CA LYS A 26 0.23 9.34 14.02
C LYS A 26 0.88 10.33 13.07
N LYS A 27 2.06 10.85 13.43
CA LYS A 27 2.81 11.83 12.62
C LYS A 27 3.36 11.26 11.31
N TYR A 28 3.73 9.98 11.28
CA TYR A 28 4.34 9.31 10.10
C TYR A 28 3.42 8.28 9.45
N SER A 29 2.11 8.42 9.67
CA SER A 29 1.11 7.61 9.00
C SER A 29 0.62 8.25 7.71
N PHE A 30 0.31 7.42 6.72
CA PHE A 30 -0.22 7.80 5.43
C PHE A 30 -1.63 7.25 5.32
N THR A 31 -2.63 8.13 5.33
CA THR A 31 -4.04 7.76 5.25
C THR A 31 -4.55 7.99 3.84
N CYS A 32 -5.12 6.96 3.23
CA CYS A 32 -5.72 7.04 1.91
C CYS A 32 -6.97 7.92 1.97
N PRO A 33 -7.05 9.00 1.15
CA PRO A 33 -8.22 9.88 1.16
C PRO A 33 -9.47 9.22 0.57
N GLU A 34 -9.32 8.21 -0.29
CA GLU A 34 -10.43 7.56 -0.97
C GLU A 34 -11.14 6.51 -0.10
N CYS A 35 -10.40 5.75 0.72
CA CYS A 35 -10.97 4.66 1.51
C CYS A 35 -10.68 4.74 3.02
N GLY A 36 -9.92 5.74 3.48
CA GLY A 36 -9.59 5.95 4.89
C GLY A 36 -8.62 4.94 5.50
N LYS A 37 -8.03 4.03 4.70
CA LYS A 37 -7.02 3.07 5.21
C LYS A 37 -5.73 3.80 5.57
N THR A 38 -5.21 3.49 6.76
CA THR A 38 -3.94 4.04 7.25
C THR A 38 -2.80 3.05 7.10
N PHE A 39 -1.67 3.55 6.59
CA PHE A 39 -0.43 2.81 6.39
C PHE A 39 0.70 3.48 7.15
N TYR A 40 1.60 2.69 7.72
CA TYR A 40 2.77 3.18 8.48
C TYR A 40 4.07 3.07 7.68
N SER A 41 3.95 2.89 6.36
CA SER A 41 5.08 2.81 5.44
C SER A 41 4.73 3.54 4.15
N PRO A 42 5.58 4.49 3.69
CA PRO A 42 5.32 5.24 2.47
C PRO A 42 5.26 4.33 1.24
N LYS A 43 6.14 3.32 1.16
CA LYS A 43 6.14 2.35 0.05
C LYS A 43 4.84 1.54 -0.01
N ARG A 44 4.32 1.12 1.15
CA ARG A 44 3.04 0.38 1.20
C ARG A 44 1.85 1.28 0.89
N PHE A 45 1.91 2.54 1.31
CA PHE A 45 0.90 3.53 0.97
C PHE A 45 0.85 3.78 -0.54
N GLN A 46 2.00 4.06 -1.15
CA GLN A 46 2.12 4.27 -2.60
C GLN A 46 1.59 3.08 -3.40
N HIS A 47 1.97 1.85 -3.00
CA HIS A 47 1.44 0.64 -3.62
C HIS A 47 -0.07 0.45 -3.43
N HIS A 48 -0.61 0.94 -2.32
CA HIS A 48 -2.04 0.92 -2.08
C HIS A 48 -2.77 1.91 -2.97
N GLU A 49 -2.20 3.07 -3.29
CA GLU A 49 -2.84 4.04 -4.19
C GLU A 49 -3.13 3.44 -5.58
N ASP A 50 -2.32 2.50 -6.06
CA ASP A 50 -2.56 1.76 -7.29
C ASP A 50 -3.89 0.98 -7.29
N VAL A 51 -4.44 0.59 -6.13
CA VAL A 51 -5.71 -0.17 -6.09
C VAL A 51 -6.94 0.69 -6.39
N HIS A 52 -6.83 2.00 -6.21
CA HIS A 52 -7.89 2.95 -6.54
C HIS A 52 -7.72 3.52 -7.95
N GLN A 53 -6.53 3.41 -8.53
CA GLN A 53 -6.35 3.70 -9.94
C GLN A 53 -7.22 2.75 -10.78
N PRO A 54 -7.90 3.25 -11.83
CA PRO A 54 -8.67 2.42 -12.72
C PRO A 54 -7.76 1.35 -13.33
N LYS A 55 -8.19 0.09 -13.20
CA LYS A 55 -7.45 -1.06 -13.75
C LYS A 55 -7.15 -0.80 -15.21
N SER A 56 -5.86 -0.88 -15.56
CA SER A 56 -5.46 -0.70 -16.96
C SER A 56 -5.89 -1.92 -17.75
N GLN A 57 -6.72 -1.70 -18.77
CA GLN A 57 -7.28 -2.75 -19.60
C GLN A 57 -6.43 -2.96 -20.86
N CYS A 58 -6.26 -4.21 -21.26
CA CYS A 58 -5.70 -4.53 -22.56
C CYS A 58 -6.73 -4.25 -23.65
N GLU A 59 -6.42 -3.36 -24.58
CA GLU A 59 -7.31 -2.98 -25.68
C GLU A 59 -7.58 -4.10 -26.71
N ILE A 60 -6.80 -5.20 -26.65
CA ILE A 60 -6.89 -6.31 -27.60
C ILE A 60 -7.77 -7.44 -27.08
N CYS A 61 -7.61 -7.79 -25.80
CA CYS A 61 -8.32 -8.91 -25.19
C CYS A 61 -9.19 -8.52 -23.98
N ASN A 62 -9.30 -7.22 -23.69
CA ASN A 62 -10.10 -6.67 -22.60
C ASN A 62 -9.75 -7.17 -21.20
N SER A 63 -8.59 -7.80 -21.01
CA SER A 63 -8.10 -8.24 -19.69
C SER A 63 -7.70 -7.03 -18.84
N SER A 64 -8.14 -7.00 -17.57
CA SER A 64 -7.86 -5.92 -16.63
C SER A 64 -6.66 -6.25 -15.74
N PHE A 65 -5.75 -5.30 -15.58
CA PHE A 65 -4.55 -5.43 -14.75
C PHE A 65 -4.50 -4.34 -13.68
N SER A 66 -4.05 -4.71 -12.48
CA SER A 66 -3.92 -3.77 -11.36
C SER A 66 -2.73 -2.82 -11.51
N TYR A 67 -1.73 -3.17 -12.32
CA TYR A 67 -0.54 -2.33 -12.52
C TYR A 67 -0.23 -2.17 -14.01
N THR A 68 0.24 -0.98 -14.38
CA THR A 68 0.68 -0.67 -15.75
C THR A 68 1.81 -1.57 -16.23
N THR A 69 2.77 -1.90 -15.35
CA THR A 69 3.88 -2.81 -15.64
C THR A 69 3.39 -4.21 -15.99
N THR A 70 2.39 -4.72 -15.28
CA THR A 70 1.78 -6.03 -15.57
C THR A 70 1.00 -6.02 -16.89
N LEU A 71 0.31 -4.92 -17.21
CA LEU A 71 -0.35 -4.77 -18.52
C LEU A 71 0.69 -4.75 -19.66
N GLN A 72 1.79 -4.00 -19.52
CA GLN A 72 2.83 -3.91 -20.54
C GLN A 72 3.49 -5.26 -20.79
N GLN A 73 3.82 -5.99 -19.73
CA GLN A 73 4.33 -7.35 -19.86
C GLN A 73 3.32 -8.29 -20.53
N HIS A 74 2.03 -8.17 -20.18
CA HIS A 74 0.97 -8.92 -20.84
C HIS A 74 0.89 -8.60 -22.34
N LYS A 75 0.89 -7.32 -22.73
CA LYS A 75 0.87 -6.89 -24.14
C LYS A 75 2.05 -7.47 -24.92
N ARG A 76 3.25 -7.45 -24.32
CA ARG A 76 4.45 -8.03 -24.93
C ARG A 76 4.37 -9.55 -25.09
N LEU A 77 3.97 -10.27 -24.05
CA LEU A 77 3.99 -11.74 -24.04
C LEU A 77 2.79 -12.39 -24.73
N LYS A 78 1.61 -11.75 -24.73
CA LYS A 78 0.38 -12.31 -25.28
C LYS A 78 0.02 -11.74 -26.65
N HIS A 79 0.46 -10.51 -26.94
CA HIS A 79 0.13 -9.83 -28.19
C HIS A 79 1.37 -9.41 -29.00
N GLY A 80 2.59 -9.62 -28.47
CA GLY A 80 3.83 -9.28 -29.18
C GLY A 80 4.08 -7.78 -29.32
N ILE A 81 3.40 -6.94 -28.53
CA ILE A 81 3.49 -5.48 -28.64
C ILE A 81 4.59 -4.97 -27.72
N THR A 82 5.61 -4.34 -28.31
CA THR A 82 6.65 -3.55 -27.64
C THR A 82 6.26 -2.10 -27.50
#